data_AF-A0A0X8FLZ0-F1
#
_entry.id   AF-A0A0X8FLZ0-F1
#
_cell.length_a   1.000
_cell.length_b   1.000
_cell.length_c   1.000
_cell.angle_alpha   90.00
_cell.angle_beta   90.00
_cell.angle_gamma   90.00
#
_symmetry.space_group_name_H-M   'P 1'
#
loop_
_entity.id
_entity.type
_entity.pdbx_description
1 polymer ?
#
loop_
_entity_poly.entity_id
_entity_poly.type
_entity_poly.pdbx_seq_one_letter_code
_entity_poly.pdbx_strand_id
1 'polypeptide(L)'
;MSRRRVRPNREKAILGVIISFLVLVGLTLTSIYASDFAQRQEQADQASRQASRQDNQSYQVSVPVLDQRPAGGKADQESSDVNTPENPLASDQSQVDDKPSPAPTSPVDYQDLSQVLALPASQVYEYRQQFHRQPPANVAGQAYVTVNNNTPLFSSEDFHITASGWERYSNLDQLGRVGTAEALLDQQLMPADDQGRDSLVAVTPSGWDQAYYPGLVSGGWLYNRSHLIGYQLTGQQDNMLNLMAGTRYFNVEGMLPFENYVAAYIEESNAQVRYRVSPVFVGQELLARGIYLEGLSLDADHSLQFHIYIPNHQPGVYIDYQTGASRPQNF
;
A
#
# COMPACT_ATOMS: atom_id res chain seq x y z
N MET A 1 71.65 -28.65 46.34
CA MET A 1 70.61 -28.69 45.29
C MET A 1 69.86 -27.38 45.27
N SER A 2 70.14 -26.49 44.31
CA SER A 2 69.49 -25.17 44.20
C SER A 2 68.31 -25.25 43.23
N ARG A 3 67.08 -25.05 43.73
CA ARG A 3 65.86 -24.99 42.90
C ARG A 3 65.75 -23.60 42.26
N ARG A 4 65.98 -23.50 40.95
CA ARG A 4 65.65 -22.32 40.13
C ARG A 4 64.12 -22.17 40.09
N ARG A 5 63.58 -21.11 40.71
CA ARG A 5 62.20 -20.67 40.49
C ARG A 5 62.09 -20.05 39.09
N VAL A 6 61.34 -20.71 38.21
CA VAL A 6 60.90 -20.14 36.92
C VAL A 6 59.88 -19.05 37.23
N ARG A 7 60.17 -17.80 36.85
CA ARG A 7 59.21 -16.69 36.98
C ARG A 7 58.15 -16.82 35.88
N PRO A 8 56.85 -16.69 36.19
CA PRO A 8 55.81 -16.74 35.17
C PRO A 8 55.95 -15.56 34.20
N ASN A 9 55.74 -15.86 32.91
CA ASN A 9 55.98 -14.94 31.82
C ASN A 9 54.89 -13.85 31.81
N ARG A 10 55.19 -12.70 32.42
CA ARG A 10 54.24 -11.60 32.68
C ARG A 10 53.50 -11.14 31.42
N GLU A 11 54.13 -11.20 30.26
CA GLU A 11 53.52 -10.82 28.98
C GLU A 11 52.34 -11.71 28.57
N LYS A 12 52.43 -13.02 28.80
CA LYS A 12 51.31 -13.96 28.51
C LYS A 12 50.13 -13.75 29.45
N ALA A 13 50.39 -13.37 30.70
CA ALA A 13 49.35 -13.06 31.68
C ALA A 13 48.64 -11.75 31.33
N ILE A 14 49.37 -10.72 30.92
CA ILE A 14 48.80 -9.43 30.51
C ILE A 14 47.97 -9.59 29.23
N LEU A 15 48.46 -10.33 28.24
CA LEU A 15 47.72 -10.58 27.00
C LEU A 15 46.42 -11.37 27.24
N GLY A 16 46.44 -12.37 28.14
CA GLY A 16 45.23 -13.09 28.54
C GLY A 16 44.18 -12.20 29.19
N VAL A 17 44.60 -11.25 30.06
CA VAL A 17 43.69 -10.30 30.70
C VAL A 17 43.07 -9.34 29.69
N ILE A 18 43.83 -8.84 28.72
CA ILE A 18 43.32 -7.94 27.67
C ILE A 18 42.30 -8.65 26.78
N ILE A 19 42.58 -9.88 26.36
CA ILE A 19 41.64 -10.66 25.52
C ILE A 19 40.36 -10.96 26.30
N SER A 20 40.44 -11.38 27.56
CA SER A 20 39.26 -11.60 28.40
C SER A 20 38.45 -10.32 28.61
N PHE A 21 39.10 -9.17 28.75
CA PHE A 21 38.42 -7.88 28.90
C PHE A 21 37.70 -7.47 27.61
N LEU A 22 38.32 -7.64 26.44
CA LEU A 22 37.72 -7.33 25.14
C LEU A 22 36.53 -8.25 24.83
N VAL A 23 36.62 -9.54 25.15
CA VAL A 23 35.49 -10.48 25.01
C VAL A 23 34.34 -10.11 25.94
N LEU A 24 34.64 -9.71 27.17
CA LEU A 24 33.63 -9.28 28.13
C LEU A 24 32.93 -7.99 27.67
N VAL A 25 33.68 -6.99 27.18
CA VAL A 25 33.12 -5.75 26.61
C VAL A 25 32.29 -6.02 25.35
N GLY A 26 32.73 -6.94 24.49
CA GLY A 26 31.96 -7.36 23.32
C GLY A 26 30.63 -7.99 23.70
N LEU A 27 30.62 -8.90 24.68
CA LEU A 27 29.42 -9.58 25.17
C LEU A 27 28.43 -8.62 25.88
N THR A 28 28.95 -7.64 26.64
CA THR A 28 28.10 -6.63 27.28
C THR A 28 27.50 -5.67 26.25
N LEU A 29 28.28 -5.22 25.26
CA LEU A 29 27.75 -4.38 24.19
C LEU A 29 26.67 -5.11 23.39
N THR A 30 26.90 -6.36 22.97
CA THR A 30 25.87 -7.14 22.26
C THR A 30 24.62 -7.35 23.11
N SER A 31 24.76 -7.58 24.41
CA SER A 31 23.61 -7.73 25.32
C SER A 31 22.83 -6.42 25.47
N ILE A 32 23.52 -5.27 25.56
CA ILE A 32 22.89 -3.95 25.63
C ILE A 32 22.12 -3.66 24.34
N TYR A 33 22.74 -3.88 23.17
CA TYR A 33 22.07 -3.70 21.87
C TYR A 33 20.86 -4.62 21.70
N ALA A 34 20.97 -5.89 22.11
CA ALA A 34 19.85 -6.82 22.06
C ALA A 34 18.70 -6.41 23.00
N SER A 35 19.03 -5.91 24.20
CA SER A 35 18.02 -5.41 25.15
C SER A 35 17.32 -4.14 24.67
N ASP A 36 18.06 -3.18 24.10
CA ASP A 36 17.49 -1.95 23.52
C ASP A 36 16.60 -2.28 22.31
N PHE A 37 17.03 -3.23 21.46
CA PHE A 37 16.22 -3.72 20.35
C PHE A 37 14.92 -4.38 20.84
N ALA A 38 15.00 -5.31 21.79
CA ALA A 38 13.82 -5.99 22.33
C ALA A 38 12.84 -5.00 22.99
N GLN A 39 13.36 -4.01 23.71
CA GLN A 39 12.56 -2.99 24.37
C GLN A 39 11.87 -2.07 23.35
N ARG A 40 12.57 -1.69 22.27
CA ARG A 40 11.97 -0.94 21.15
C ARG A 40 10.91 -1.76 20.42
N GLN A 41 11.12 -3.06 20.24
CA GLN A 41 10.14 -3.98 19.65
C GLN A 41 8.86 -4.04 20.51
N GLU A 42 9.01 -4.25 21.81
CA GLU A 42 7.87 -4.35 22.74
C GLU A 42 7.09 -3.03 22.83
N GLN A 43 7.77 -1.89 22.80
CA GLN A 43 7.11 -0.58 22.77
C GLN A 43 6.42 -0.31 21.42
N ALA A 44 7.02 -0.73 20.30
CA ALA A 44 6.39 -0.69 18.98
C ALA A 44 5.12 -1.56 18.91
N ASP A 45 5.12 -2.68 19.62
CA ASP A 45 3.99 -3.59 19.71
C ASP A 45 2.87 -3.01 20.56
N GLN A 46 3.20 -2.36 21.68
CA GLN A 46 2.24 -1.58 22.47
C GLN A 46 1.63 -0.43 21.66
N ALA A 47 2.45 0.24 20.84
CA ALA A 47 1.99 1.30 19.95
C ALA A 47 1.07 0.80 18.84
N SER A 48 1.41 -0.35 18.24
CA SER A 48 0.55 -0.98 17.22
C SER A 48 -0.81 -1.33 17.81
N ARG A 49 -0.86 -1.84 19.04
CA ARG A 49 -2.12 -2.07 19.77
C ARG A 49 -2.91 -0.79 20.04
N GLN A 50 -2.23 0.34 20.29
CA GLN A 50 -2.89 1.63 20.50
C GLN A 50 -3.38 2.25 19.19
N ALA A 51 -2.59 2.17 18.12
CA ALA A 51 -2.96 2.60 16.78
C ALA A 51 -4.17 1.83 16.28
N SER A 52 -4.16 0.49 16.36
CA SER A 52 -5.32 -0.34 15.99
C SER A 52 -6.58 -0.01 16.81
N ARG A 53 -6.43 0.43 18.07
CA ARG A 53 -7.56 0.88 18.91
C ARG A 53 -8.07 2.28 18.55
N GLN A 54 -7.19 3.20 18.16
CA GLN A 54 -7.55 4.55 17.72
C GLN A 54 -8.18 4.54 16.33
N ASP A 55 -7.64 3.74 15.41
CA ASP A 55 -8.23 3.52 14.09
C ASP A 55 -9.65 2.96 14.26
N ASN A 56 -9.88 2.12 15.28
CA ASN A 56 -11.21 1.62 15.64
C ASN A 56 -12.18 2.70 16.18
N GLN A 57 -11.67 3.78 16.76
CA GLN A 57 -12.47 4.91 17.25
C GLN A 57 -12.71 5.98 16.19
N SER A 58 -11.79 6.17 15.25
CA SER A 58 -11.99 7.08 14.11
C SER A 58 -13.01 6.55 13.10
N TYR A 59 -13.29 5.24 13.08
CA TYR A 59 -14.42 4.68 12.32
C TYR A 59 -15.78 5.29 12.73
N GLN A 60 -15.89 5.86 13.94
CA GLN A 60 -17.14 6.47 14.41
C GLN A 60 -17.23 7.99 14.15
N VAL A 61 -16.26 8.61 13.46
CA VAL A 61 -16.24 10.07 13.28
C VAL A 61 -16.06 10.47 11.81
N SER A 62 -17.21 10.82 11.21
CA SER A 62 -17.44 11.81 10.14
C SER A 62 -16.59 11.75 8.87
N VAL A 63 -17.26 11.38 7.76
CA VAL A 63 -16.78 11.44 6.37
C VAL A 63 -16.54 12.90 5.94
N PRO A 64 -15.35 13.29 5.46
CA PRO A 64 -15.19 14.56 4.75
C PRO A 64 -15.76 14.44 3.34
N VAL A 65 -16.64 15.37 2.97
CA VAL A 65 -17.15 15.53 1.60
C VAL A 65 -15.96 15.91 0.70
N LEU A 66 -15.52 14.98 -0.16
CA LEU A 66 -14.60 15.28 -1.25
C LEU A 66 -15.37 16.11 -2.29
N ASP A 67 -14.96 17.35 -2.49
CA ASP A 67 -15.59 18.35 -3.37
C ASP A 67 -15.52 17.90 -4.84
N GLN A 68 -16.59 17.26 -5.33
CA GLN A 68 -16.78 17.00 -6.75
C GLN A 68 -17.29 18.29 -7.42
N ARG A 69 -16.45 18.94 -8.22
CA ARG A 69 -16.91 20.05 -9.07
C ARG A 69 -17.86 19.54 -10.17
N PRO A 70 -18.95 20.27 -10.48
CA PRO A 70 -19.93 19.83 -11.47
C PRO A 70 -19.44 20.10 -12.90
N ALA A 71 -19.50 19.09 -13.77
CA ALA A 71 -19.49 19.28 -15.20
C ALA A 71 -20.84 19.89 -15.64
N GLY A 72 -20.81 21.14 -16.09
CA GLY A 72 -21.97 21.83 -16.65
C GLY A 72 -22.10 21.65 -18.17
N GLY A 73 -23.33 21.61 -18.66
CA GLY A 73 -23.68 22.06 -20.02
C GLY A 73 -24.51 21.07 -20.85
N LYS A 74 -25.84 21.23 -20.81
CA LYS A 74 -26.80 20.65 -21.75
C LYS A 74 -26.60 21.19 -23.18
N ALA A 75 -26.85 20.35 -24.18
CA ALA A 75 -27.54 20.72 -25.42
C ALA A 75 -28.25 19.50 -26.03
N ASP A 76 -29.49 19.73 -26.44
CA ASP A 76 -30.50 18.78 -26.90
C ASP A 76 -30.32 18.34 -28.37
N GLN A 77 -30.82 17.15 -28.73
CA GLN A 77 -31.86 16.90 -29.77
C GLN A 77 -31.77 15.50 -30.43
N GLU A 78 -32.79 14.68 -30.14
CA GLU A 78 -33.72 14.03 -31.09
C GLU A 78 -33.18 13.37 -32.38
N SER A 79 -33.28 12.04 -32.49
CA SER A 79 -34.27 11.38 -33.38
C SER A 79 -34.12 9.85 -33.46
N SER A 80 -35.27 9.25 -33.70
CA SER A 80 -35.66 7.87 -34.02
C SER A 80 -34.71 7.05 -34.90
N ASP A 81 -34.58 5.74 -34.63
CA ASP A 81 -35.36 4.74 -35.38
C ASP A 81 -35.15 3.29 -34.88
N VAL A 82 -36.25 2.55 -34.99
CA VAL A 82 -36.39 1.12 -34.74
C VAL A 82 -35.81 0.33 -35.91
N ASN A 83 -34.95 -0.66 -35.65
CA ASN A 83 -35.03 -1.98 -36.31
C ASN A 83 -34.08 -3.00 -35.69
N THR A 84 -34.66 -4.12 -35.25
CA THR A 84 -33.98 -5.44 -35.22
C THR A 84 -34.03 -5.99 -36.65
N PRO A 85 -33.02 -6.74 -37.12
CA PRO A 85 -33.15 -8.19 -37.00
C PRO A 85 -31.82 -8.98 -36.84
N GLU A 86 -31.98 -10.13 -36.19
CA GLU A 86 -31.43 -11.46 -36.51
C GLU A 86 -29.92 -11.66 -36.76
N ASN A 87 -29.35 -12.43 -35.84
CA ASN A 87 -28.20 -13.32 -36.00
C ASN A 87 -28.42 -14.32 -37.16
N PRO A 88 -27.39 -14.57 -37.98
CA PRO A 88 -27.00 -15.97 -38.15
C PRO A 88 -25.49 -16.20 -38.03
N LEU A 89 -25.15 -17.30 -37.34
CA LEU A 89 -23.85 -17.95 -37.39
C LEU A 89 -23.42 -18.18 -38.84
N ALA A 90 -22.23 -17.71 -39.20
CA ALA A 90 -21.40 -18.33 -40.21
C ALA A 90 -19.92 -18.06 -39.91
N SER A 91 -19.18 -19.16 -39.83
CA SER A 91 -17.73 -19.26 -39.74
C SER A 91 -17.03 -18.55 -40.88
N ASP A 92 -16.08 -17.67 -40.57
CA ASP A 92 -15.02 -17.30 -41.50
C ASP A 92 -13.67 -17.22 -40.77
N GLN A 93 -12.73 -18.04 -41.23
CA GLN A 93 -11.35 -18.04 -40.79
C GLN A 93 -10.61 -16.98 -41.61
N SER A 94 -10.39 -15.81 -41.03
CA SER A 94 -9.36 -14.89 -41.50
C SER A 94 -8.29 -14.74 -40.42
N GLN A 95 -7.09 -15.19 -40.76
CA GLN A 95 -5.88 -14.91 -39.99
C GLN A 95 -5.67 -13.40 -40.00
N VAL A 96 -5.78 -12.78 -38.83
CA VAL A 96 -5.32 -11.41 -38.59
C VAL A 96 -4.01 -11.54 -37.82
N ASP A 97 -2.94 -11.03 -38.42
CA ASP A 97 -1.62 -10.94 -37.81
C ASP A 97 -1.67 -10.08 -36.54
N ASP A 98 -1.76 -10.74 -35.37
CA ASP A 98 -1.60 -10.14 -34.05
C ASP A 98 -0.14 -9.71 -33.85
N LYS A 99 0.23 -8.57 -34.44
CA LYS A 99 1.38 -7.81 -33.96
C LYS A 99 0.85 -6.71 -33.04
N PRO A 100 1.07 -6.76 -31.72
CA PRO A 100 0.66 -5.69 -30.83
C PRO A 100 1.28 -4.38 -31.31
N SER A 101 0.41 -3.42 -31.60
CA SER A 101 0.80 -2.05 -31.91
C SER A 101 1.61 -1.52 -30.72
N PRO A 102 2.78 -0.89 -30.93
CA PRO A 102 3.61 -0.44 -29.82
C PRO A 102 2.83 0.53 -28.93
N ALA A 103 2.77 0.23 -27.63
CA ALA A 103 2.23 1.12 -26.62
C ALA A 103 2.83 2.53 -26.81
N PRO A 104 2.02 3.61 -26.73
CA PRO A 104 2.54 4.95 -26.92
C PRO A 104 3.60 5.27 -25.86
N THR A 105 4.67 5.89 -26.33
CA THR A 105 5.92 6.12 -25.60
C THR A 105 5.82 7.17 -24.49
N SER A 106 4.63 7.70 -24.23
CA SER A 106 4.32 8.68 -23.19
C SER A 106 2.99 8.33 -22.54
N PRO A 107 2.82 8.50 -21.22
CA PRO A 107 1.54 8.23 -20.56
C PRO A 107 0.45 9.10 -21.21
N VAL A 108 -0.54 8.44 -21.80
CA VAL A 108 -1.77 9.08 -22.24
C VAL A 108 -2.56 9.39 -20.97
N ASP A 109 -2.84 10.67 -20.75
CA ASP A 109 -3.63 11.13 -19.63
C ASP A 109 -5.11 11.12 -20.05
N TYR A 110 -5.76 9.98 -19.82
CA TYR A 110 -7.14 9.75 -20.25
C TYR A 110 -8.07 10.73 -19.54
N GLN A 111 -8.90 11.43 -20.31
CA GLN A 111 -9.76 12.50 -19.77
C GLN A 111 -10.98 11.95 -19.03
N ASP A 112 -11.41 10.74 -19.38
CA ASP A 112 -12.58 10.08 -18.80
C ASP A 112 -12.47 8.55 -18.91
N LEU A 113 -13.32 7.87 -18.14
CA LEU A 113 -13.37 6.42 -18.05
C LEU A 113 -13.76 5.75 -19.37
N SER A 114 -14.59 6.38 -20.20
CA SER A 114 -15.06 5.78 -21.47
C SER A 114 -13.91 5.54 -22.44
N GLN A 115 -12.90 6.41 -22.42
CA GLN A 115 -11.69 6.24 -23.23
C GLN A 115 -10.86 5.04 -22.76
N VAL A 116 -10.82 4.77 -21.46
CA VAL A 116 -10.12 3.60 -20.91
C VAL A 116 -10.89 2.33 -21.23
N LEU A 117 -12.21 2.33 -21.05
CA LEU A 117 -13.07 1.17 -21.32
C LEU A 117 -13.12 0.78 -22.80
N ALA A 118 -12.83 1.72 -23.71
CA ALA A 118 -12.73 1.45 -25.15
C ALA A 118 -11.42 0.74 -25.56
N LEU A 119 -10.43 0.63 -24.68
CA LEU A 119 -9.14 0.01 -24.99
C LEU A 119 -9.20 -1.52 -24.82
N PRO A 120 -8.40 -2.27 -25.60
CA PRO A 120 -8.15 -3.68 -25.31
C PRO A 120 -7.57 -3.87 -23.90
N ALA A 121 -7.99 -4.92 -23.20
CA ALA A 121 -7.52 -5.22 -21.84
C ALA A 121 -5.98 -5.35 -21.75
N SER A 122 -5.33 -5.90 -22.78
CA SER A 122 -3.87 -5.98 -22.88
C SER A 122 -3.21 -4.60 -22.87
N GLN A 123 -3.81 -3.63 -23.55
CA GLN A 123 -3.29 -2.27 -23.62
C GLN A 123 -3.48 -1.54 -22.28
N VAL A 124 -4.63 -1.70 -21.62
CA VAL A 124 -4.87 -1.18 -20.26
C VAL A 124 -3.84 -1.77 -19.28
N TYR A 125 -3.57 -3.07 -19.38
CA TYR A 125 -2.55 -3.74 -18.57
C TYR A 125 -1.16 -3.14 -18.80
N GLU A 126 -0.72 -2.98 -20.04
CA GLU A 126 0.59 -2.40 -20.38
C GLU A 126 0.74 -0.97 -19.85
N TYR A 127 -0.29 -0.13 -20.03
CA TYR A 127 -0.29 1.22 -19.49
C TYR A 127 -0.17 1.24 -17.98
N ARG A 128 -0.95 0.40 -17.30
CA ARG A 128 -0.87 0.28 -15.84
C ARG A 128 0.54 -0.10 -15.41
N GLN A 129 1.17 -1.10 -16.04
CA GLN A 129 2.54 -1.49 -15.70
C GLN A 129 3.54 -0.35 -15.91
N GLN A 130 3.38 0.45 -16.97
CA GLN A 130 4.23 1.60 -17.23
C GLN A 130 4.02 2.70 -16.18
N PHE A 131 2.76 3.01 -15.86
CA PHE A 131 2.39 4.08 -14.95
C PHE A 131 2.80 3.75 -13.51
N HIS A 132 2.53 2.53 -13.06
CA HIS A 132 2.77 2.10 -11.68
C HIS A 132 4.22 1.74 -11.38
N ARG A 133 5.12 1.83 -12.37
CA ARG A 133 6.52 1.46 -12.21
C ARG A 133 7.31 2.40 -11.30
N GLN A 134 6.93 3.68 -11.23
CA GLN A 134 7.67 4.72 -10.55
C GLN A 134 6.71 5.68 -9.84
N PRO A 135 7.13 6.31 -8.73
CA PRO A 135 6.33 7.35 -8.11
C PRO A 135 6.17 8.55 -9.06
N PRO A 136 5.03 9.28 -9.02
CA PRO A 136 4.89 10.54 -9.72
C PRO A 136 5.93 11.57 -9.28
N ALA A 137 6.26 12.51 -10.16
CA ALA A 137 7.07 13.67 -9.79
C ALA A 137 6.29 14.59 -8.83
N ASN A 138 7.00 15.31 -7.96
CA ASN A 138 6.45 16.38 -7.11
C ASN A 138 5.39 15.96 -6.07
N VAL A 139 5.53 14.78 -5.48
CA VAL A 139 4.65 14.30 -4.38
C VAL A 139 5.02 14.84 -2.99
N ALA A 140 6.02 15.71 -2.89
CA ALA A 140 6.54 16.17 -1.61
C ALA A 140 5.50 17.00 -0.83
N GLY A 141 5.24 16.59 0.41
CA GLY A 141 4.35 17.31 1.34
C GLY A 141 2.85 17.13 1.06
N GLN A 142 2.48 16.24 0.13
CA GLN A 142 1.08 15.96 -0.18
C GLN A 142 0.68 14.59 0.36
N ALA A 143 -0.48 14.48 1.01
CA ALA A 143 -1.01 13.19 1.47
C ALA A 143 -1.31 12.23 0.32
N TYR A 144 -1.72 12.77 -0.83
CA TYR A 144 -1.91 12.06 -2.09
C TYR A 144 -1.80 13.02 -3.28
N VAL A 145 -1.64 12.47 -4.49
CA VAL A 145 -1.80 13.18 -5.76
C VAL A 145 -2.79 12.43 -6.64
N THR A 146 -3.56 13.14 -7.45
CA THR A 146 -4.35 12.50 -8.51
C THR A 146 -3.46 12.07 -9.66
N VAL A 147 -3.87 11.01 -10.33
CA VAL A 147 -3.12 10.33 -11.38
C VAL A 147 -4.05 10.05 -12.55
N ASN A 148 -3.56 10.18 -13.79
CA ASN A 148 -4.35 9.89 -14.99
C ASN A 148 -5.70 10.65 -15.01
N ASN A 149 -5.68 11.95 -14.68
CA ASN A 149 -6.87 12.77 -14.41
C ASN A 149 -7.88 12.15 -13.44
N ASN A 150 -7.39 11.41 -12.43
CA ASN A 150 -8.21 10.66 -11.48
C ASN A 150 -9.05 9.54 -12.13
N THR A 151 -8.65 9.07 -13.31
CA THR A 151 -9.31 8.00 -14.07
C THR A 151 -8.59 6.66 -13.82
N PRO A 152 -9.28 5.64 -13.28
CA PRO A 152 -8.67 4.34 -13.01
C PRO A 152 -8.42 3.56 -14.31
N LEU A 153 -7.43 2.69 -14.29
CA LEU A 153 -7.03 1.82 -15.40
C LEU A 153 -7.67 0.44 -15.25
N PHE A 154 -8.99 0.39 -15.21
CA PHE A 154 -9.76 -0.86 -15.28
C PHE A 154 -10.23 -1.10 -16.71
N SER A 155 -10.06 -2.32 -17.20
CA SER A 155 -10.53 -2.71 -18.52
C SER A 155 -12.05 -2.88 -18.55
N SER A 156 -12.64 -2.95 -19.75
CA SER A 156 -14.06 -3.31 -19.89
C SER A 156 -14.40 -4.67 -19.27
N GLU A 157 -13.45 -5.61 -19.26
CA GLU A 157 -13.60 -6.92 -18.60
C GLU A 157 -13.62 -6.81 -17.07
N ASP A 158 -12.78 -5.94 -16.49
CA ASP A 158 -12.82 -5.62 -15.05
C ASP A 158 -14.14 -4.97 -14.66
N PHE A 159 -14.73 -4.21 -15.58
CA PHE A 159 -15.95 -3.44 -15.36
C PHE A 159 -17.23 -4.28 -15.48
N HIS A 160 -17.32 -5.18 -16.47
CA HIS A 160 -18.50 -6.02 -16.70
C HIS A 160 -18.45 -7.36 -15.97
N ILE A 161 -17.79 -7.41 -14.81
CA ILE A 161 -17.71 -8.62 -14.01
C ILE A 161 -19.06 -8.92 -13.35
N THR A 162 -19.53 -10.17 -13.50
CA THR A 162 -20.70 -10.68 -12.79
C THR A 162 -20.25 -11.73 -11.78
N ALA A 163 -19.79 -11.28 -10.62
CA ALA A 163 -19.32 -12.14 -9.54
C ALA A 163 -19.72 -11.56 -8.18
N SER A 164 -19.78 -12.43 -7.16
CA SER A 164 -19.77 -11.99 -5.76
C SER A 164 -18.41 -11.40 -5.40
N GLY A 165 -18.34 -10.66 -4.30
CA GLY A 165 -17.12 -10.05 -3.82
C GLY A 165 -15.97 -11.05 -3.68
N TRP A 166 -14.77 -10.59 -4.05
CA TRP A 166 -13.54 -11.38 -3.96
C TRP A 166 -12.35 -10.48 -3.69
N GLU A 167 -11.29 -11.09 -3.19
CA GLU A 167 -10.00 -10.44 -2.93
C GLU A 167 -8.85 -11.33 -3.40
N ARG A 168 -7.77 -10.73 -3.86
CA ARG A 168 -6.55 -11.39 -4.33
C ARG A 168 -5.33 -10.59 -3.91
N TYR A 169 -4.37 -11.28 -3.34
CA TYR A 169 -3.09 -10.71 -2.92
C TYR A 169 -1.97 -11.38 -3.68
N SER A 170 -1.05 -10.58 -4.21
CA SER A 170 0.16 -11.13 -4.83
C SER A 170 1.02 -11.84 -3.78
N ASN A 171 1.75 -12.87 -4.22
CA ASN A 171 2.81 -13.44 -3.40
C ASN A 171 3.86 -12.37 -3.07
N LEU A 172 4.51 -12.52 -1.91
CA LEU A 172 5.70 -11.74 -1.61
C LEU A 172 6.77 -12.01 -2.67
N ASP A 173 7.51 -10.98 -3.05
CA ASP A 173 8.65 -11.15 -3.94
C ASP A 173 9.88 -11.72 -3.22
N GLN A 174 11.01 -11.85 -3.93
CA GLN A 174 12.24 -12.42 -3.40
C GLN A 174 12.88 -11.62 -2.25
N LEU A 175 12.48 -10.35 -2.07
CA LEU A 175 12.91 -9.49 -0.97
C LEU A 175 11.88 -9.44 0.17
N GLY A 176 10.83 -10.28 0.11
CA GLY A 176 9.75 -10.32 1.09
C GLY A 176 8.77 -9.14 0.97
N ARG A 177 8.75 -8.45 -0.18
CA ARG A 177 7.93 -7.27 -0.39
C ARG A 177 6.55 -7.67 -0.89
N VAL A 178 5.52 -6.98 -0.41
CA VAL A 178 4.14 -7.17 -0.91
C VAL A 178 4.04 -6.74 -2.38
N GLY A 179 3.16 -7.42 -3.13
CA GLY A 179 2.81 -7.02 -4.49
C GLY A 179 1.42 -6.38 -4.56
N THR A 180 0.86 -6.29 -5.77
CA THR A 180 -0.48 -5.74 -5.99
C THR A 180 -1.55 -6.55 -5.25
N ALA A 181 -2.49 -5.84 -4.63
CA ALA A 181 -3.72 -6.38 -4.08
C ALA A 181 -4.92 -5.90 -4.92
N GLU A 182 -5.85 -6.80 -5.20
CA GLU A 182 -7.03 -6.53 -6.01
C GLU A 182 -8.27 -7.08 -5.32
N ALA A 183 -9.38 -6.36 -5.42
CA ALA A 183 -10.67 -6.85 -4.96
C ALA A 183 -11.82 -6.39 -5.86
N LEU A 184 -12.90 -7.16 -5.80
CA LEU A 184 -14.25 -6.70 -6.05
C LEU A 184 -14.90 -6.60 -4.67
N LEU A 185 -14.98 -5.38 -4.16
CA LEU A 185 -15.49 -5.11 -2.83
C LEU A 185 -17.02 -5.06 -2.87
N ASP A 186 -17.65 -5.69 -1.89
CA ASP A 186 -19.08 -5.62 -1.64
C ASP A 186 -19.35 -5.79 -0.14
N GLN A 187 -20.61 -5.63 0.26
CA GLN A 187 -21.01 -5.72 1.66
C GLN A 187 -20.73 -7.10 2.29
N GLN A 188 -20.58 -8.17 1.49
CA GLN A 188 -20.34 -9.52 2.01
C GLN A 188 -18.89 -9.72 2.49
N LEU A 189 -17.95 -8.96 1.94
CA LEU A 189 -16.55 -8.98 2.37
C LEU A 189 -16.31 -8.16 3.65
N MET A 190 -17.19 -7.21 3.97
CA MET A 190 -17.02 -6.35 5.14
C MET A 190 -17.21 -7.17 6.43
N PRO A 191 -16.32 -7.02 7.42
CA PRO A 191 -16.46 -7.70 8.70
C PRO A 191 -17.67 -7.14 9.45
N ALA A 192 -18.35 -7.99 10.24
CA ALA A 192 -19.44 -7.52 11.09
C ALA A 192 -18.92 -6.62 12.23
N ASP A 193 -19.74 -5.67 12.68
CA ASP A 193 -19.41 -4.69 13.73
C ASP A 193 -18.94 -5.33 15.06
N ASP A 194 -19.33 -6.58 15.31
CA ASP A 194 -18.97 -7.34 16.51
C ASP A 194 -17.66 -8.14 16.37
N GLN A 195 -17.06 -8.18 15.18
CA GLN A 195 -15.76 -8.80 14.95
C GLN A 195 -14.65 -7.89 15.46
N GLY A 196 -14.08 -8.27 16.60
CA GLY A 196 -12.93 -7.58 17.18
C GLY A 196 -11.70 -7.64 16.28
N ARG A 197 -10.96 -6.53 16.20
CA ARG A 197 -9.63 -6.50 15.58
C ARG A 197 -8.56 -7.00 16.54
N ASP A 198 -7.81 -8.01 16.11
CA ASP A 198 -6.66 -8.52 16.84
C ASP A 198 -5.39 -7.66 16.66
N SER A 199 -4.38 -7.94 17.48
CA SER A 199 -3.10 -7.24 17.40
C SER A 199 -2.25 -7.80 16.26
N LEU A 200 -1.76 -6.94 15.35
CA LEU A 200 -0.93 -7.34 14.20
C LEU A 200 0.56 -7.58 14.52
N VAL A 201 0.90 -7.71 15.81
CA VAL A 201 2.28 -7.67 16.31
C VAL A 201 3.20 -8.73 15.69
N ALA A 202 2.66 -9.89 15.31
CA ALA A 202 3.46 -10.98 14.76
C ALA A 202 4.00 -10.71 13.34
N VAL A 203 3.41 -9.78 12.58
CA VAL A 203 3.81 -9.51 11.19
C VAL A 203 4.92 -8.47 11.15
N THR A 204 5.98 -8.70 10.37
CA THR A 204 7.06 -7.72 10.17
C THR A 204 7.29 -7.55 8.66
N PRO A 205 6.68 -6.54 8.02
CA PRO A 205 6.83 -6.34 6.58
C PRO A 205 8.28 -6.01 6.17
N SER A 206 8.58 -6.11 4.88
CA SER A 206 9.85 -5.63 4.33
C SER A 206 10.08 -4.15 4.68
N GLY A 207 11.33 -3.79 4.97
CA GLY A 207 11.70 -2.41 5.29
C GLY A 207 11.19 -1.92 6.65
N TRP A 208 10.74 -2.83 7.53
CA TRP A 208 10.35 -2.48 8.89
C TRP A 208 11.57 -2.12 9.75
N ASP A 209 11.79 -0.83 9.98
CA ASP A 209 12.80 -0.29 10.89
C ASP A 209 12.18 0.79 11.80
N GLN A 210 11.54 0.34 12.87
CA GLN A 210 10.69 1.20 13.69
C GLN A 210 11.49 2.29 14.43
N ALA A 211 10.93 3.51 14.48
CA ALA A 211 11.51 4.66 15.17
C ALA A 211 10.45 5.48 15.91
N TYR A 212 10.88 6.19 16.96
CA TYR A 212 10.02 7.00 17.83
C TYR A 212 10.39 8.49 17.75
N TYR A 213 9.42 9.31 17.32
CA TYR A 213 9.51 10.76 17.10
C TYR A 213 8.40 11.49 17.86
N PRO A 214 8.54 11.68 19.18
CA PRO A 214 7.53 12.32 20.00
C PRO A 214 7.31 13.78 19.57
N GLY A 215 6.05 14.18 19.44
CA GLY A 215 5.67 15.54 19.02
C GLY A 215 5.80 15.83 17.52
N LEU A 216 6.40 14.91 16.75
CA LEU A 216 6.50 15.00 15.29
C LEU A 216 5.55 14.03 14.59
N VAL A 217 5.42 12.82 15.14
CA VAL A 217 4.47 11.81 14.66
C VAL A 217 3.35 11.65 15.69
N SER A 218 2.10 11.60 15.24
CA SER A 218 0.97 11.35 16.12
C SER A 218 1.10 9.96 16.77
N GLY A 219 1.06 9.89 18.10
CA GLY A 219 1.39 8.67 18.85
C GLY A 219 2.89 8.33 18.92
N GLY A 220 3.74 9.14 18.27
CA GLY A 220 5.20 9.07 18.32
C GLY A 220 5.85 7.98 17.46
N TRP A 221 5.17 6.89 17.12
CA TRP A 221 5.75 5.79 16.34
C TRP A 221 5.62 5.99 14.84
N LEU A 222 6.72 5.84 14.10
CA LEU A 222 6.78 6.13 12.67
C LEU A 222 5.95 5.16 11.84
N TYR A 223 6.20 3.87 11.94
CA TYR A 223 5.61 2.88 11.03
C TYR A 223 4.38 2.20 11.61
N ASN A 224 3.38 2.02 10.75
CA ASN A 224 2.23 1.15 10.93
C ASN A 224 2.36 -0.06 10.00
N ARG A 225 1.73 -1.16 10.41
CA ARG A 225 1.50 -2.32 9.55
C ARG A 225 0.27 -1.98 8.72
N SER A 226 0.49 -1.26 7.64
CA SER A 226 -0.57 -0.70 6.80
C SER A 226 -1.11 -1.80 5.90
N HIS A 227 -2.43 -1.98 5.95
CA HIS A 227 -3.12 -2.85 5.02
C HIS A 227 -3.04 -2.27 3.60
N LEU A 228 -2.90 -3.13 2.58
CA LEU A 228 -3.11 -2.70 1.19
C LEU A 228 -4.61 -2.52 0.94
N ILE A 229 -5.42 -3.49 1.38
CA ILE A 229 -6.87 -3.38 1.41
C ILE A 229 -7.29 -3.43 2.88
N GLY A 230 -7.80 -2.30 3.39
CA GLY A 230 -8.16 -2.12 4.79
C GLY A 230 -9.09 -3.21 5.31
N TYR A 231 -8.89 -3.62 6.57
CA TYR A 231 -9.72 -4.64 7.23
C TYR A 231 -11.22 -4.31 7.16
N GLN A 232 -11.62 -3.04 7.23
CA GLN A 232 -13.05 -2.68 7.14
C GLN A 232 -13.71 -3.10 5.81
N LEU A 233 -12.91 -3.33 4.76
CA LEU A 233 -13.41 -3.69 3.43
C LEU A 233 -13.44 -5.21 3.22
N THR A 234 -12.71 -5.99 4.03
CA THR A 234 -12.41 -7.41 3.73
C THR A 234 -12.33 -8.35 4.93
N GLY A 235 -12.28 -7.82 6.16
CA GLY A 235 -12.01 -8.59 7.37
C GLY A 235 -10.60 -9.18 7.47
N GLN A 236 -9.70 -8.88 6.53
CA GLN A 236 -8.34 -9.45 6.52
C GLN A 236 -7.47 -8.85 7.62
N GLN A 237 -7.17 -9.65 8.64
CA GLN A 237 -6.46 -9.19 9.83
C GLN A 237 -4.93 -9.18 9.64
N ASP A 238 -4.27 -10.32 9.79
CA ASP A 238 -2.81 -10.48 9.85
C ASP A 238 -2.19 -11.12 8.59
N ASN A 239 -2.89 -11.02 7.47
CA ASN A 239 -2.42 -11.52 6.19
C ASN A 239 -1.13 -10.80 5.74
N MET A 240 0.01 -11.48 5.82
CA MET A 240 1.31 -10.90 5.44
C MET A 240 1.37 -10.44 3.97
N LEU A 241 0.53 -10.98 3.09
CA LEU A 241 0.45 -10.54 1.69
C LEU A 241 -0.28 -9.19 1.54
N ASN A 242 -1.00 -8.76 2.57
CA ASN A 242 -1.79 -7.54 2.62
C ASN A 242 -1.16 -6.47 3.54
N LEU A 243 0.04 -6.68 4.10
CA LEU A 243 0.62 -5.77 5.09
C LEU A 243 1.98 -5.22 4.66
N MET A 244 2.07 -3.90 4.52
CA MET A 244 3.32 -3.18 4.25
C MET A 244 3.73 -2.27 5.41
N ALA A 245 5.03 -1.93 5.47
CA ALA A 245 5.49 -0.85 6.34
C ALA A 245 5.06 0.49 5.73
N GLY A 246 4.10 1.16 6.37
CA GLY A 246 3.62 2.50 5.99
C GLY A 246 3.86 3.49 7.11
N THR A 247 4.23 4.74 6.83
CA THR A 247 4.32 5.75 7.89
C THR A 247 2.93 6.01 8.50
N ARG A 248 2.88 6.58 9.72
CA ARG A 248 1.62 7.00 10.35
C ARG A 248 0.88 8.00 9.48
N TYR A 249 1.58 8.95 8.87
CA TYR A 249 0.99 9.92 7.94
C TYR A 249 0.42 9.26 6.69
N PHE A 250 1.18 8.36 6.04
CA PHE A 250 0.70 7.57 4.91
C PHE A 250 -0.57 6.78 5.26
N ASN A 251 -0.58 6.12 6.42
CA ASN A 251 -1.70 5.29 6.87
C ASN A 251 -2.95 6.12 7.19
N VAL A 252 -2.80 7.19 7.96
CA VAL A 252 -3.94 7.93 8.53
C VAL A 252 -4.41 9.08 7.64
N GLU A 253 -3.48 9.85 7.07
CA GLU A 253 -3.83 11.02 6.24
C GLU A 253 -3.90 10.67 4.75
N GLY A 254 -3.15 9.65 4.34
CA GLY A 254 -3.11 9.17 2.96
C GLY A 254 -4.21 8.15 2.65
N MET A 255 -4.18 7.00 3.32
CA MET A 255 -5.03 5.84 3.01
C MET A 255 -6.45 5.95 3.57
N LEU A 256 -6.56 6.15 4.89
CA LEU A 256 -7.82 6.03 5.62
C LEU A 256 -8.99 6.84 5.03
N PRO A 257 -8.82 8.09 4.52
CA PRO A 257 -9.93 8.84 3.93
C PRO A 257 -10.57 8.13 2.73
N PHE A 258 -9.76 7.49 1.86
CA PHE A 258 -10.27 6.78 0.68
C PHE A 258 -10.88 5.44 1.06
N GLU A 259 -10.31 4.74 2.04
CA GLU A 259 -10.90 3.51 2.57
C GLU A 259 -12.27 3.77 3.19
N ASN A 260 -12.41 4.84 3.98
CA ASN A 260 -13.69 5.24 4.57
C ASN A 260 -14.70 5.67 3.51
N TYR A 261 -14.26 6.39 2.47
CA TYR A 261 -15.15 6.76 1.36
C TYR A 261 -15.71 5.53 0.65
N VAL A 262 -14.86 4.54 0.36
CA VAL A 262 -15.27 3.29 -0.31
C VAL A 262 -16.17 2.45 0.59
N ALA A 263 -15.84 2.33 1.88
CA ALA A 263 -16.66 1.60 2.85
C ALA A 263 -18.07 2.21 2.96
N ALA A 264 -18.16 3.52 3.19
CA ALA A 264 -19.43 4.24 3.26
C ALA A 264 -20.23 4.10 1.97
N TYR A 265 -19.58 4.20 0.81
CA TYR A 265 -20.24 4.01 -0.48
C TYR A 265 -20.88 2.62 -0.59
N ILE A 266 -20.15 1.54 -0.26
CA ILE A 266 -20.66 0.17 -0.29
C ILE A 266 -21.82 -0.01 0.71
N GLU A 267 -21.70 0.53 1.92
CA GLU A 267 -22.74 0.42 2.95
C GLU A 267 -24.04 1.15 2.59
N GLU A 268 -23.93 2.34 1.99
CA GLU A 268 -25.08 3.19 1.66
C GLU A 268 -25.80 2.75 0.38
N SER A 269 -25.04 2.26 -0.61
CA SER A 269 -25.59 1.93 -1.94
C SER A 269 -25.76 0.43 -2.18
N ASN A 270 -25.12 -0.43 -1.37
CA ASN A 270 -24.96 -1.86 -1.64
C ASN A 270 -24.33 -2.14 -3.03
N ALA A 271 -23.51 -1.20 -3.52
CA ALA A 271 -22.78 -1.31 -4.77
C ALA A 271 -21.58 -2.25 -4.66
N GLN A 272 -21.08 -2.66 -5.82
CA GLN A 272 -19.78 -3.33 -5.93
C GLN A 272 -18.71 -2.33 -6.40
N VAL A 273 -17.55 -2.35 -5.76
CA VAL A 273 -16.42 -1.48 -6.11
C VAL A 273 -15.22 -2.31 -6.54
N ARG A 274 -14.80 -2.15 -7.79
CA ARG A 274 -13.51 -2.67 -8.24
C ARG A 274 -12.40 -1.86 -7.60
N TYR A 275 -11.52 -2.53 -6.87
CA TYR A 275 -10.50 -1.90 -6.04
C TYR A 275 -9.14 -2.51 -6.31
N ARG A 276 -8.10 -1.67 -6.41
CA ARG A 276 -6.72 -2.13 -6.61
C ARG A 276 -5.72 -1.23 -5.89
N VAL A 277 -4.77 -1.88 -5.23
CA VAL A 277 -3.65 -1.23 -4.56
C VAL A 277 -2.35 -1.81 -5.08
N SER A 278 -1.51 -0.94 -5.64
CA SER A 278 -0.24 -1.30 -6.27
C SER A 278 0.92 -0.59 -5.55
N PRO A 279 1.64 -1.29 -4.65
CA PRO A 279 2.85 -0.76 -4.02
C PRO A 279 3.96 -0.47 -5.03
N VAL A 280 4.67 0.65 -4.82
CA VAL A 280 5.77 1.06 -5.70
C VAL A 280 7.11 0.92 -4.97
N PHE A 281 7.94 -0.01 -5.41
CA PHE A 281 9.32 -0.17 -4.95
C PHE A 281 10.30 0.22 -6.06
N VAL A 282 11.35 0.99 -5.74
CA VAL A 282 12.38 1.34 -6.72
C VAL A 282 13.60 0.44 -6.53
N GLY A 283 13.93 -0.35 -7.56
CA GLY A 283 15.08 -1.25 -7.52
C GLY A 283 14.97 -2.29 -6.39
N GLN A 284 15.98 -2.32 -5.53
CA GLN A 284 16.09 -3.25 -4.40
C GLN A 284 15.59 -2.65 -3.07
N GLU A 285 14.87 -1.52 -3.11
CA GLU A 285 14.30 -0.92 -1.90
C GLU A 285 13.38 -1.90 -1.16
N LEU A 286 13.54 -1.96 0.16
CA LEU A 286 12.73 -2.80 1.03
C LEU A 286 11.45 -2.11 1.52
N LEU A 287 11.44 -0.77 1.50
CA LEU A 287 10.27 0.04 1.84
C LEU A 287 9.68 0.64 0.56
N ALA A 288 8.37 0.55 0.39
CA ALA A 288 7.70 1.13 -0.78
C ALA A 288 7.76 2.67 -0.71
N ARG A 289 7.92 3.31 -1.86
CA ARG A 289 7.83 4.78 -2.04
C ARG A 289 6.42 5.32 -1.80
N GLY A 290 5.43 4.44 -1.84
CA GLY A 290 4.01 4.76 -1.81
C GLY A 290 3.23 3.67 -2.54
N ILE A 291 1.97 3.97 -2.82
CA ILE A 291 1.08 3.07 -3.55
C ILE A 291 0.31 3.86 -4.60
N TYR A 292 -0.02 3.20 -5.70
CA TYR A 292 -1.17 3.60 -6.51
C TYR A 292 -2.43 2.96 -5.93
N LEU A 293 -3.49 3.74 -5.81
CA LEU A 293 -4.78 3.31 -5.31
C LEU A 293 -5.85 3.68 -6.34
N GLU A 294 -6.60 2.68 -6.79
CA GLU A 294 -7.65 2.79 -7.79
C GLU A 294 -8.96 2.22 -7.26
N GLY A 295 -10.06 2.93 -7.53
CA GLY A 295 -11.42 2.52 -7.19
C GLY A 295 -12.38 2.87 -8.31
N LEU A 296 -13.31 1.97 -8.59
CA LEU A 296 -14.36 2.16 -9.59
C LEU A 296 -15.64 1.43 -9.15
N SER A 297 -16.72 2.17 -8.96
CA SER A 297 -18.06 1.57 -8.78
C SER A 297 -18.53 0.91 -10.07
N LEU A 298 -19.11 -0.28 -9.94
CA LEU A 298 -19.74 -1.00 -11.04
C LEU A 298 -21.22 -0.61 -11.25
N ASP A 299 -21.74 0.30 -10.42
CA ASP A 299 -23.08 0.87 -10.64
C ASP A 299 -23.13 1.68 -11.93
N ALA A 300 -24.33 1.79 -12.50
CA ALA A 300 -24.56 2.42 -13.80
C ALA A 300 -24.19 3.91 -13.85
N ASP A 301 -24.11 4.60 -12.71
CA ASP A 301 -23.77 6.02 -12.63
C ASP A 301 -22.28 6.30 -12.39
N HIS A 302 -21.48 5.25 -12.13
CA HIS A 302 -20.03 5.32 -11.85
C HIS A 302 -19.66 6.40 -10.81
N SER A 303 -20.55 6.65 -9.85
CA SER A 303 -20.45 7.79 -8.92
C SER A 303 -19.20 7.80 -8.04
N LEU A 304 -18.56 6.63 -7.86
CA LEU A 304 -17.24 6.48 -7.25
C LEU A 304 -16.22 6.08 -8.31
N GLN A 305 -15.27 6.98 -8.60
CA GLN A 305 -14.05 6.66 -9.34
C GLN A 305 -12.86 7.48 -8.82
N PHE A 306 -11.71 6.85 -8.72
CA PHE A 306 -10.46 7.54 -8.47
C PHE A 306 -9.25 6.75 -8.95
N HIS A 307 -8.19 7.49 -9.23
CA HIS A 307 -6.85 6.97 -9.44
C HIS A 307 -5.87 7.95 -8.83
N ILE A 308 -5.25 7.53 -7.74
CA ILE A 308 -4.37 8.38 -6.94
C ILE A 308 -3.06 7.67 -6.65
N TYR A 309 -2.07 8.46 -6.27
CA TYR A 309 -0.84 7.97 -5.67
C TYR A 309 -0.70 8.53 -4.26
N ILE A 310 -0.45 7.67 -3.29
CA ILE A 310 -0.27 8.02 -1.88
C ILE A 310 1.22 7.80 -1.52
N PRO A 311 2.01 8.87 -1.33
CA PRO A 311 3.43 8.76 -0.99
C PRO A 311 3.63 8.24 0.44
N ASN A 312 4.48 7.23 0.60
CA ASN A 312 4.86 6.66 1.90
C ASN A 312 5.93 7.52 2.60
N HIS A 313 5.54 8.73 3.01
CA HIS A 313 6.41 9.68 3.68
C HIS A 313 5.82 10.16 4.99
N GLN A 314 6.63 10.80 5.82
CA GLN A 314 6.19 11.42 7.06
C GLN A 314 6.73 12.84 7.11
N PRO A 315 5.86 13.88 7.22
CA PRO A 315 6.32 15.25 7.37
C PRO A 315 7.35 15.41 8.49
N GLY A 316 8.48 16.03 8.16
CA GLY A 316 9.60 16.27 9.08
C GLY A 316 10.49 15.06 9.37
N VAL A 317 10.31 13.93 8.68
CA VAL A 317 11.17 12.74 8.80
C VAL A 317 11.78 12.41 7.43
N TYR A 318 13.11 12.29 7.40
CA TYR A 318 13.83 11.69 6.28
C TYR A 318 13.78 10.16 6.41
N ILE A 319 13.48 9.49 5.29
CA ILE A 319 13.38 8.03 5.20
C ILE A 319 14.36 7.51 4.15
N ASP A 320 15.16 6.52 4.53
CA ASP A 320 15.93 5.68 3.63
C ASP A 320 15.07 4.49 3.18
N TYR A 321 14.55 4.55 1.96
CA TYR A 321 13.69 3.50 1.42
C TYR A 321 14.44 2.20 1.11
N GLN A 322 15.77 2.24 1.06
CA GLN A 322 16.56 1.04 0.86
C GLN A 322 16.41 0.06 2.04
N THR A 323 16.28 0.58 3.26
CA THR A 323 16.30 -0.21 4.49
C THR A 323 15.07 0.00 5.39
N GLY A 324 14.39 1.14 5.25
CA GLY A 324 13.38 1.61 6.20
C GLY A 324 13.92 2.57 7.26
N ALA A 325 15.25 2.75 7.35
CA ALA A 325 15.86 3.60 8.36
C ALA A 325 15.41 5.06 8.25
N SER A 326 15.31 5.74 9.38
CA SER A 326 14.75 7.09 9.42
C SER A 326 15.50 8.02 10.38
N ARG A 327 15.41 9.32 10.11
CA ARG A 327 15.95 10.38 10.97
C ARG A 327 15.12 11.66 10.84
N PRO A 328 15.17 12.57 11.82
CA PRO A 328 14.54 13.88 11.66
C PRO A 328 15.07 14.59 10.41
N GLN A 329 14.17 15.24 9.67
CA GLN A 329 14.53 16.11 8.57
C GLN A 329 15.04 17.42 9.15
N ASN A 330 16.31 17.74 8.94
CA ASN A 330 16.87 19.03 9.33
C ASN A 330 16.49 20.06 8.26
N PHE A 331 15.90 21.18 8.68
CA PHE A 331 15.58 22.34 7.84
C PHE A 331 16.73 23.33 7.77
#